data_AF-A0A174HG94-F1
#
_entry.id   AF-A0A174HG94-F1
#
_cell.length_a   1.000
_cell.length_b   1.000
_cell.length_c   1.000
_cell.angle_alpha   90.00
_cell.angle_beta   90.00
_cell.angle_gamma   90.00
#
_symmetry.space_group_name_H-M   'P 1'
#
loop_
_entity.id
_entity.type
_entity.pdbx_description
1 polymer ?
#
loop_
_entity_poly.entity_id
_entity_poly.type
_entity_poly.pdbx_seq_one_letter_code
_entity_poly.pdbx_strand_id
1 'polypeptide(L)'
;MKGLLIKDFRLLKGQVYFLLIVTGCVIVFMINGSEAFGVAYVCSMVALLSLTTVSYDEYENGCAFLFTLPITKKDYVKEKYLFAGILLLIGLIVSMIMWYITAVIKTGNIAWDDWMSCCIGGVTAGLMMVAVALPAQLKFGPERGRIALVTIVLLAVALGILMQEFTKGTKFAQSAKRILNQIDKLGTKGILGVIVIIWVIVGVISMIISMRVMEKREF
;
A
#
# COMPACT_ATOMS: atom_id res chain seq x y z
N MET A 1 6.96 15.99 15.91
CA MET A 1 7.03 14.90 14.89
C MET A 1 7.91 13.71 15.32
N LYS A 2 9.18 13.89 15.74
CA LYS A 2 10.06 12.74 16.10
C LYS A 2 9.49 11.81 17.18
N GLY A 3 8.77 12.34 18.18
CA GLY A 3 8.17 11.54 19.25
C GLY A 3 7.05 10.61 18.81
N LEU A 4 6.24 11.02 17.82
CA LEU A 4 5.18 10.18 17.23
C LEU A 4 5.77 8.99 16.48
N LEU A 5 6.79 9.23 15.65
CA LEU A 5 7.48 8.16 14.94
C LEU A 5 8.11 7.15 15.91
N ILE A 6 8.77 7.62 16.97
CA ILE A 6 9.37 6.72 17.98
C ILE A 6 8.31 5.86 18.67
N LYS A 7 7.13 6.43 18.96
CA LYS A 7 5.98 5.68 19.49
C LYS A 7 5.53 4.60 18.51
N ASP A 8 5.33 4.94 17.25
CA ASP A 8 4.87 4.00 16.22
C ASP A 8 5.91 2.88 15.97
N PHE A 9 7.21 3.18 16.00
CA PHE A 9 8.27 2.16 15.97
C PHE A 9 8.32 1.27 17.22
N ARG A 10 7.98 1.80 18.40
CA ARG A 10 7.87 0.98 19.62
C ARG A 10 6.65 0.06 19.56
N LEU A 11 5.54 0.50 18.98
CA LEU A 11 4.37 -0.35 18.74
C LEU A 11 4.70 -1.54 17.83
N LEU A 12 5.54 -1.35 16.81
CA LEU A 12 6.01 -2.46 15.97
C LEU A 12 6.75 -3.54 16.76
N LYS A 13 7.51 -3.18 17.81
CA LYS A 13 8.16 -4.16 18.69
C LYS A 13 7.17 -5.01 19.46
N GLY A 14 5.96 -4.51 19.72
CA GLY A 14 4.87 -5.29 20.30
C GLY A 14 4.21 -6.27 19.31
N GLN A 15 4.40 -6.07 18.01
CA GLN A 15 3.75 -6.86 16.94
C GLN A 15 4.73 -7.80 16.22
N VAL A 16 5.82 -8.22 16.88
CA VAL A 16 6.84 -9.10 16.30
C VAL A 16 6.26 -10.43 15.82
N TYR A 17 5.30 -11.00 16.55
CA TYR A 17 4.62 -12.24 16.13
C TYR A 17 3.85 -12.09 14.82
N PHE A 18 3.21 -10.93 14.59
CA PHE A 18 2.54 -10.65 13.32
C PHE A 18 3.54 -10.59 12.18
N LEU A 19 4.67 -9.89 12.37
CA LEU A 19 5.74 -9.81 11.37
C LEU A 19 6.34 -11.20 11.05
N LEU A 20 6.49 -12.06 12.06
CA LEU A 20 6.96 -13.44 11.87
C LEU A 20 5.97 -14.27 11.03
N ILE A 21 4.67 -14.18 11.32
CA ILE A 21 3.63 -14.89 10.54
C ILE A 21 3.63 -14.41 9.09
N VAL A 22 3.68 -13.08 8.87
CA VAL A 22 3.75 -12.50 7.52
C VAL A 22 4.97 -13.02 6.77
N THR A 23 6.14 -13.05 7.41
CA THR A 23 7.38 -13.57 6.80
C THR A 23 7.26 -15.05 6.47
N GLY A 24 6.63 -15.85 7.34
CA GLY A 24 6.35 -17.27 7.09
C GLY A 24 5.46 -17.49 5.86
N CYS A 25 4.35 -16.74 5.76
CA CYS A 25 3.45 -16.80 4.59
C CYS A 25 4.19 -16.48 3.28
N VAL A 26 5.10 -15.51 3.30
CA VAL A 26 5.88 -15.12 2.11
C VAL A 26 6.76 -16.27 1.65
N ILE A 27 7.46 -16.94 2.57
CA ILE A 27 8.29 -18.09 2.23
C ILE A 27 7.45 -19.17 1.53
N VAL A 28 6.25 -19.45 2.05
CA VAL A 28 5.32 -20.42 1.44
C VAL A 28 4.92 -19.97 0.03
N PHE A 29 4.52 -18.71 -0.17
CA PHE A 29 4.12 -18.22 -1.49
C PHE A 29 5.28 -18.21 -2.50
N MET A 30 6.50 -17.93 -2.04
CA MET A 30 7.70 -17.95 -2.88
C MET A 30 8.08 -19.38 -3.30
N ILE A 31 7.99 -20.36 -2.38
CA ILE A 31 8.25 -21.77 -2.69
C ILE A 31 7.24 -22.31 -3.71
N ASN A 32 5.96 -21.94 -3.59
CA ASN A 32 4.91 -22.35 -4.53
C ASN A 32 5.01 -21.70 -5.92
N GLY A 33 5.98 -20.80 -6.15
CA GLY A 33 6.19 -20.15 -7.46
C GLY A 33 5.27 -18.95 -7.72
N SER A 34 4.48 -18.54 -6.73
CA SER A 34 3.63 -17.35 -6.78
C SER A 34 4.35 -16.11 -6.25
N GLU A 35 5.49 -15.80 -6.85
CA GLU A 35 6.42 -14.77 -6.37
C GLU A 35 5.81 -13.36 -6.36
N ALA A 36 5.11 -12.98 -7.43
CA ALA A 36 4.39 -11.71 -7.54
C ALA A 36 3.35 -11.55 -6.42
N PHE A 37 2.67 -12.64 -6.06
CA PHE A 37 1.66 -12.64 -5.00
C PHE A 37 2.33 -12.48 -3.62
N GLY A 38 3.46 -13.14 -3.39
CA GLY A 38 4.24 -12.99 -2.17
C GLY A 38 4.68 -11.54 -1.93
N VAL A 39 5.19 -10.86 -2.96
CA VAL A 39 5.60 -9.45 -2.87
C VAL A 39 4.40 -8.54 -2.56
N ALA A 40 3.30 -8.69 -3.30
CA ALA A 40 2.08 -7.91 -3.07
C ALA A 40 1.51 -8.14 -1.66
N TYR A 41 1.57 -9.38 -1.17
CA TYR A 41 1.14 -9.74 0.18
C TYR A 41 1.95 -9.00 1.25
N VAL A 42 3.29 -8.99 1.17
CA VAL A 42 4.14 -8.23 2.12
C VAL A 42 3.74 -6.77 2.14
N CYS A 43 3.68 -6.13 0.97
CA CYS A 43 3.37 -4.71 0.87
C CYS A 43 1.99 -4.38 1.47
N SER A 44 1.00 -5.25 1.25
CA SER A 44 -0.34 -5.08 1.84
C SER A 44 -0.37 -5.28 3.36
N MET A 45 0.34 -6.30 3.88
CA MET A 45 0.40 -6.56 5.32
C MET A 45 1.15 -5.47 6.07
N VAL A 46 2.19 -4.91 5.45
CA VAL A 46 2.94 -3.79 6.00
C VAL A 46 2.11 -2.49 5.96
N ALA A 47 1.29 -2.28 4.93
CA ALA A 47 0.30 -1.22 4.91
C ALA A 47 -0.73 -1.39 6.04
N LEU A 48 -1.22 -2.61 6.30
CA LEU A 48 -2.11 -2.91 7.42
C LEU A 48 -1.48 -2.58 8.78
N LEU A 49 -0.21 -2.88 8.98
CA LEU A 49 0.51 -2.49 10.20
C LEU A 49 0.44 -0.99 10.45
N SER A 50 0.65 -0.17 9.42
CA SER A 50 0.53 1.29 9.53
C SER A 50 -0.89 1.75 9.92
N LEU A 51 -1.92 1.04 9.46
CA LEU A 51 -3.32 1.30 9.79
C LEU A 51 -3.66 0.89 11.23
N THR A 52 -2.99 -0.13 11.77
CA THR A 52 -3.15 -0.49 13.18
C THR A 52 -2.65 0.61 14.11
N THR A 53 -1.56 1.33 13.78
CA THR A 53 -1.08 2.42 14.65
C THR A 53 -2.07 3.57 14.74
N VAL A 54 -2.82 3.85 13.67
CA VAL A 54 -3.94 4.79 13.71
C VAL A 54 -5.09 4.25 14.56
N SER A 55 -5.38 2.94 14.47
CA SER A 55 -6.43 2.32 15.31
C SER A 55 -6.10 2.42 16.80
N TYR A 56 -4.82 2.23 17.18
CA TYR A 56 -4.37 2.35 18.56
C TYR A 56 -4.44 3.79 19.07
N ASP A 57 -4.23 4.78 18.19
CA ASP A 57 -4.33 6.19 18.56
C ASP A 57 -5.78 6.63 18.78
N GLU A 58 -6.73 6.05 18.04
CA GLU A 58 -8.16 6.29 18.18
C GLU A 58 -8.83 5.43 19.27
N TYR A 59 -8.12 4.43 19.79
CA TYR A 59 -8.62 3.56 20.86
C TYR A 59 -8.90 4.39 22.12
N GLU A 60 -10.08 4.20 22.72
CA GLU A 60 -10.55 4.92 23.91
C GLU A 60 -10.41 6.46 23.82
N ASN A 61 -10.64 7.05 22.63
CA ASN A 61 -10.49 8.49 22.38
C ASN A 61 -9.06 9.04 22.62
N GLY A 62 -8.03 8.21 22.50
CA GLY A 62 -6.62 8.61 22.66
C GLY A 62 -6.20 9.80 21.80
N CYS A 63 -6.86 10.02 20.65
CA CYS A 63 -6.65 11.19 19.81
C CYS A 63 -6.94 12.52 20.52
N ALA A 64 -7.96 12.60 21.38
CA ALA A 64 -8.27 13.81 22.14
C ALA A 64 -7.12 14.17 23.08
N PHE A 65 -6.53 13.17 23.75
CA PHE A 65 -5.34 13.35 24.58
C PHE A 65 -4.09 13.71 23.75
N LEU A 66 -3.88 13.06 22.61
CA LEU A 66 -2.77 13.35 21.69
C LEU A 66 -2.80 14.81 21.18
N PHE A 67 -3.98 15.39 20.97
CA PHE A 67 -4.12 16.78 20.54
C PHE A 67 -4.06 17.82 21.67
N THR A 68 -3.92 17.39 22.93
CA THR A 68 -3.52 18.30 24.03
C THR A 68 -2.01 18.61 24.00
N LEU A 69 -1.22 17.76 23.34
CA LEU A 69 0.20 18.02 23.07
C LEU A 69 0.33 19.11 22.00
N PRO A 70 1.47 19.84 21.94
CA PRO A 70 1.71 20.89 20.94
C PRO A 70 1.97 20.29 19.53
N ILE A 71 0.97 19.60 18.99
CA ILE A 71 1.00 18.89 17.70
C ILE A 71 -0.23 19.31 16.91
N THR A 72 -0.03 19.79 15.69
CA THR A 72 -1.15 20.16 14.82
C THR A 72 -1.79 18.93 14.15
N LYS A 73 -3.09 19.00 13.84
CA LYS A 73 -3.80 17.94 13.10
C LYS A 73 -3.14 17.63 11.73
N LYS A 74 -2.50 18.63 11.11
CA LYS A 74 -1.77 18.46 9.84
C LYS A 74 -0.47 17.68 10.01
N ASP A 75 0.26 17.95 11.09
CA ASP A 75 1.52 17.25 11.36
C ASP A 75 1.27 15.78 11.73
N TYR A 76 0.14 15.48 12.37
CA TYR A 76 -0.31 14.10 12.60
C TYR A 76 -0.54 13.33 11.29
N VAL A 77 -1.28 13.90 10.34
CA VAL A 77 -1.53 13.25 9.04
C VAL A 77 -0.23 13.04 8.27
N LYS A 78 0.64 14.05 8.21
CA LYS A 78 1.94 13.92 7.54
C LYS A 78 2.80 12.82 8.14
N GLU A 79 2.81 12.71 9.47
CA GLU A 79 3.57 11.69 10.18
C GLU A 79 3.06 10.28 9.87
N LYS A 80 1.74 10.05 9.84
CA LYS A 80 1.17 8.73 9.50
C LYS A 80 1.45 8.32 8.06
N TYR A 81 1.38 9.24 7.10
CA TYR A 81 1.77 8.95 5.71
C TYR A 81 3.27 8.67 5.58
N LEU A 82 4.12 9.41 6.32
CA LEU A 82 5.56 9.17 6.34
C LEU A 82 5.88 7.81 6.95
N PHE A 83 5.24 7.45 8.06
CA PHE A 83 5.40 6.16 8.72
C PHE A 83 4.96 5.01 7.81
N ALA A 84 3.78 5.12 7.18
CA ALA A 84 3.31 4.14 6.20
C ALA A 84 4.27 4.01 5.00
N GLY A 85 4.82 5.13 4.51
CA GLY A 85 5.81 5.12 3.43
C GLY A 85 7.13 4.44 3.81
N ILE A 86 7.68 4.74 5.00
CA ILE A 86 8.90 4.09 5.50
C ILE A 86 8.67 2.59 5.66
N LEU A 87 7.54 2.20 6.25
CA LEU A 87 7.17 0.79 6.40
C LEU A 87 7.07 0.11 5.03
N LEU A 88 6.36 0.68 4.07
CA LEU A 88 6.27 0.15 2.72
C LEU A 88 7.64 -0.03 2.07
N LEU A 89 8.55 0.95 2.19
CA LEU A 89 9.93 0.83 1.69
C LEU A 89 10.68 -0.33 2.33
N ILE A 90 10.56 -0.52 3.64
CA ILE A 90 11.17 -1.66 4.34
C ILE A 90 10.58 -2.98 3.84
N GLY A 91 9.26 -3.07 3.74
CA GLY A 91 8.56 -4.26 3.23
C GLY A 91 9.00 -4.61 1.81
N LEU A 92 9.19 -3.60 0.96
CA LEU A 92 9.71 -3.77 -0.39
C LEU A 92 11.13 -4.31 -0.40
N ILE A 93 12.05 -3.71 0.36
CA ILE A 93 13.43 -4.18 0.45
C ILE A 93 13.48 -5.64 0.93
N VAL A 94 12.70 -6.00 1.95
CA VAL A 94 12.61 -7.38 2.44
C VAL A 94 12.09 -8.30 1.35
N SER A 95 11.01 -7.93 0.66
CA SER A 95 10.44 -8.75 -0.41
C SER A 95 11.40 -8.93 -1.60
N MET A 96 12.20 -7.91 -1.92
CA MET A 96 13.24 -7.96 -2.97
C MET A 96 14.35 -8.94 -2.61
N ILE A 97 14.84 -8.90 -1.37
CA ILE A 97 15.86 -9.83 -0.90
C ILE A 97 15.34 -11.26 -0.93
N MET A 98 14.11 -11.48 -0.45
CA MET A 98 13.49 -12.81 -0.45
C MET A 98 13.32 -13.37 -1.86
N TRP A 99 12.90 -12.53 -2.82
CA TRP A 99 12.79 -12.93 -4.21
C TRP A 99 14.15 -13.28 -4.83
N TYR A 100 15.18 -12.47 -4.56
CA TYR A 100 16.53 -12.73 -5.07
C TYR A 100 17.03 -14.10 -4.59
N ILE A 101 16.80 -14.42 -3.31
CA ILE A 101 17.17 -15.72 -2.74
C ILE A 101 16.43 -16.86 -3.45
N THR A 102 15.13 -16.72 -3.70
CA THR A 102 14.35 -17.78 -4.36
C THR A 102 14.72 -17.98 -5.83
N ALA A 103 15.00 -16.90 -6.55
CA ALA A 103 15.45 -16.93 -7.94
C ALA A 103 16.82 -17.63 -8.10
N VAL A 104 17.75 -17.37 -7.18
CA VAL A 104 19.06 -18.04 -7.15
C VAL A 104 18.91 -19.54 -6.87
N ILE A 105 18.04 -19.93 -5.95
CA ILE A 105 17.84 -21.34 -5.56
C ILE A 105 17.12 -22.14 -6.66
N LYS A 106 16.09 -21.58 -7.30
CA LYS A 106 15.22 -22.32 -8.23
C LYS A 106 15.78 -22.42 -9.65
N THR A 107 16.27 -21.30 -10.18
CA THR A 107 16.51 -21.16 -11.62
C THR A 107 17.97 -20.89 -11.96
N GLY A 108 18.80 -20.47 -10.99
CA GLY A 108 20.21 -20.10 -11.21
C GLY A 108 20.41 -18.92 -12.18
N ASN A 109 19.32 -18.35 -12.71
CA ASN A 109 19.28 -17.21 -13.60
C ASN A 109 18.19 -16.24 -13.11
N ILE A 110 18.47 -14.95 -13.19
CA ILE A 110 17.61 -13.87 -12.72
C ILE A 110 16.89 -13.27 -13.92
N ALA A 111 15.58 -13.53 -14.03
CA ALA A 111 14.73 -12.83 -14.97
C ALA A 111 14.48 -11.39 -14.45
N TRP A 112 15.32 -10.46 -14.89
CA TRP A 112 15.30 -9.06 -14.44
C TRP A 112 13.98 -8.34 -14.75
N ASP A 113 13.32 -8.69 -15.86
CA ASP A 113 12.03 -8.09 -16.24
C ASP A 113 10.89 -8.55 -15.32
N ASP A 114 10.85 -9.84 -14.97
CA ASP A 114 9.86 -10.40 -14.05
C ASP A 114 10.06 -9.84 -12.63
N TRP A 115 11.31 -9.71 -12.19
CA TRP A 115 11.63 -9.09 -10.91
C TRP A 115 11.10 -7.67 -10.80
N MET A 116 11.37 -6.85 -11.82
CA MET A 116 10.98 -5.45 -11.84
C MET A 116 9.45 -5.31 -11.87
N SER A 117 8.75 -6.14 -12.66
CA SER A 117 7.28 -6.12 -12.72
C SER A 117 6.63 -6.49 -11.38
N CYS A 118 7.17 -7.49 -10.68
CA CYS A 118 6.69 -7.90 -9.36
C CYS A 118 6.88 -6.79 -8.33
N CYS A 119 8.03 -6.12 -8.35
CA CYS A 119 8.30 -4.98 -7.47
C CYS A 119 7.31 -3.84 -7.69
N ILE A 120 7.07 -3.47 -8.96
CA ILE A 120 6.10 -2.42 -9.32
C ILE A 120 4.70 -2.81 -8.85
N GLY A 121 4.28 -4.05 -9.09
CA GLY A 121 2.98 -4.56 -8.66
C GLY A 121 2.81 -4.49 -7.14
N GLY A 122 3.84 -4.88 -6.38
CA GLY A 122 3.83 -4.83 -4.91
C GLY A 122 3.73 -3.40 -4.36
N VAL A 123 4.56 -2.48 -4.87
CA VAL A 123 4.52 -1.05 -4.50
C VAL A 123 3.13 -0.49 -4.77
N THR A 124 2.58 -0.80 -5.96
CA THR A 124 1.28 -0.32 -6.43
C THR A 124 0.15 -0.81 -5.51
N ALA A 125 0.16 -2.09 -5.13
CA ALA A 125 -0.81 -2.65 -4.20
C ALA A 125 -0.73 -1.99 -2.81
N GLY A 126 0.49 -1.86 -2.25
CA GLY A 126 0.71 -1.23 -0.95
C GLY A 126 0.28 0.24 -0.92
N LEU A 127 0.64 1.01 -1.94
CA LEU A 127 0.26 2.42 -2.05
C LEU A 127 -1.24 2.60 -2.29
N MET A 128 -1.91 1.75 -3.09
CA MET A 128 -3.38 1.79 -3.23
C MET A 128 -4.03 1.62 -1.86
N MET A 129 -3.55 0.62 -1.12
CA MET A 129 -4.09 0.30 0.19
C MET A 129 -3.94 1.48 1.15
N VAL A 130 -2.72 2.04 1.29
CA VAL A 130 -2.49 3.20 2.16
C VAL A 130 -3.30 4.42 1.71
N ALA A 131 -3.34 4.71 0.41
CA ALA A 131 -4.02 5.89 -0.13
C ALA A 131 -5.54 5.88 0.06
N VAL A 132 -6.16 4.70 0.12
CA VAL A 132 -7.61 4.55 0.35
C VAL A 132 -7.91 4.35 1.84
N ALA A 133 -7.11 3.54 2.51
CA ALA A 133 -7.38 3.12 3.88
C ALA A 133 -7.15 4.23 4.90
N LEU A 134 -6.06 4.99 4.78
CA LEU A 134 -5.76 6.09 5.71
C LEU A 134 -6.88 7.14 5.76
N PRO A 135 -7.36 7.72 4.63
CA PRO A 135 -8.43 8.71 4.69
C PRO A 135 -9.76 8.12 5.19
N ALA A 136 -10.08 6.88 4.81
CA ALA A 136 -11.29 6.21 5.26
C ALA A 136 -11.28 5.99 6.79
N GLN A 137 -10.15 5.55 7.33
CA GLN A 137 -9.99 5.31 8.75
C GLN A 137 -9.99 6.61 9.55
N LEU A 138 -9.27 7.64 9.10
CA LEU A 138 -9.29 8.95 9.76
C LEU A 138 -10.69 9.59 9.77
N LYS A 139 -11.52 9.30 8.75
CA LYS A 139 -12.89 9.82 8.68
C LYS A 139 -13.86 9.06 9.59
N PHE A 140 -13.87 7.73 9.49
CA PHE A 140 -14.92 6.90 10.08
C PHE A 140 -14.49 6.19 11.37
N GLY A 141 -13.23 6.33 11.79
CA GLY A 141 -12.64 5.57 12.89
C GLY A 141 -12.19 4.17 12.45
N PRO A 142 -11.62 3.38 13.37
CA PRO A 142 -10.97 2.12 13.02
C PRO A 142 -11.94 1.03 12.56
N GLU A 143 -13.12 0.90 13.19
CA GLU A 143 -14.08 -0.15 12.81
C GLU A 143 -14.81 0.17 11.51
N ARG A 144 -15.42 1.35 11.41
CA ARG A 144 -16.13 1.77 10.20
C ARG A 144 -15.18 2.07 9.04
N GLY A 145 -13.94 2.44 9.33
CA GLY A 145 -12.86 2.60 8.35
C GLY A 145 -12.52 1.28 7.65
N ARG A 146 -12.44 0.16 8.40
CA ARG A 146 -12.21 -1.18 7.81
C ARG A 146 -13.36 -1.61 6.91
N ILE A 147 -14.61 -1.38 7.35
CA ILE A 147 -15.80 -1.69 6.54
C ILE A 147 -15.79 -0.86 5.25
N ALA A 148 -15.47 0.42 5.32
CA ALA A 148 -15.33 1.28 4.14
C ALA A 148 -14.23 0.77 3.20
N LEU A 149 -13.08 0.34 3.74
CA LEU A 149 -11.97 -0.23 2.98
C LEU A 149 -12.41 -1.48 2.19
N VAL A 150 -13.07 -2.43 2.87
CA VAL A 150 -13.60 -3.65 2.23
C VAL A 150 -14.60 -3.30 1.14
N THR A 151 -15.48 -2.33 1.40
CA THR A 151 -16.49 -1.89 0.42
C THR A 151 -15.84 -1.28 -0.83
N ILE A 152 -14.81 -0.45 -0.66
CA ILE A 152 -14.09 0.18 -1.78
C ILE A 152 -13.32 -0.86 -2.59
N VAL A 153 -12.67 -1.83 -1.93
CA VAL A 153 -11.97 -2.93 -2.63
C VAL A 153 -12.95 -3.80 -3.41
N LEU A 154 -14.08 -4.18 -2.82
CA LEU A 154 -15.11 -4.96 -3.52
C LEU A 154 -15.69 -4.22 -4.73
N LEU A 155 -15.94 -2.90 -4.59
CA LEU A 155 -16.36 -2.06 -5.71
C LEU A 155 -15.28 -2.00 -6.81
N ALA A 156 -14.01 -1.86 -6.45
CA ALA A 156 -12.91 -1.83 -7.42
C ALA A 156 -12.80 -3.15 -8.19
N VAL A 157 -12.93 -4.29 -7.49
CA VAL A 157 -12.94 -5.62 -8.12
C VAL A 157 -14.15 -5.79 -9.03
N ALA A 158 -15.35 -5.41 -8.57
CA ALA A 158 -16.57 -5.48 -9.38
C ALA A 158 -16.47 -4.61 -10.65
N LEU A 159 -15.95 -3.39 -10.53
CA LEU A 159 -15.69 -2.52 -11.68
C LEU A 159 -14.63 -3.11 -12.62
N GLY A 160 -13.59 -3.75 -12.09
CA GLY A 160 -12.58 -4.44 -12.88
C GLY A 160 -13.17 -5.60 -13.70
N ILE A 161 -14.02 -6.42 -13.08
CA ILE A 161 -14.71 -7.54 -13.75
C ILE A 161 -15.69 -7.01 -14.80
N LEU A 162 -16.48 -5.99 -14.47
CA LEU A 162 -17.37 -5.33 -15.43
C LEU A 162 -16.58 -4.75 -16.61
N MET A 163 -15.46 -4.07 -16.37
CA MET A 163 -14.59 -3.56 -17.42
C MET A 163 -14.03 -4.68 -18.30
N GLN A 164 -13.64 -5.83 -17.73
CA GLN A 164 -13.21 -7.00 -18.50
C GLN A 164 -14.33 -7.56 -19.40
N GLU A 165 -15.56 -7.55 -18.92
CA GLU A 165 -16.71 -8.03 -19.68
C GLU A 165 -17.10 -7.04 -20.79
N PHE A 166 -17.03 -5.73 -20.54
CA PHE A 166 -17.24 -4.68 -21.55
C PHE A 166 -16.10 -4.61 -22.60
N THR A 167 -14.88 -5.03 -22.24
CA THR A 167 -13.73 -5.06 -23.17
C THR A 167 -13.71 -6.27 -24.10
N LYS A 168 -14.49 -7.33 -23.85
CA LYS A 168 -14.61 -8.43 -24.83
C LYS A 168 -15.44 -8.06 -26.07
N GLY A 169 -16.26 -7.00 -26.02
CA GLY A 169 -17.27 -6.72 -27.05
C GLY A 169 -17.19 -5.39 -27.81
N THR A 170 -16.29 -4.44 -27.50
CA THR A 170 -16.36 -3.08 -28.09
C THR A 170 -15.01 -2.50 -28.52
N LYS A 171 -15.06 -1.51 -29.44
CA LYS A 171 -13.92 -0.74 -30.00
C LYS A 171 -12.94 -0.16 -28.95
N PHE A 172 -13.34 -0.10 -27.68
CA PHE A 172 -12.50 0.34 -26.55
C PHE A 172 -11.34 -0.62 -26.25
N ALA A 173 -11.51 -1.92 -26.51
CA ALA A 173 -10.45 -2.92 -26.31
C ALA A 173 -9.28 -2.75 -27.29
N GLN A 174 -9.57 -2.27 -28.52
CA GLN A 174 -8.52 -1.87 -29.46
C GLN A 174 -7.80 -0.59 -29.02
N SER A 175 -8.50 0.36 -28.39
CA SER A 175 -7.88 1.56 -27.80
C SER A 175 -7.00 1.21 -26.60
N ALA A 176 -7.47 0.34 -25.71
CA ALA A 176 -6.70 -0.18 -24.58
C ALA A 176 -5.48 -0.98 -25.06
N LYS A 177 -5.63 -1.85 -26.06
CA LYS A 177 -4.49 -2.55 -26.72
C LYS A 177 -3.54 -1.59 -27.43
N ARG A 178 -4.02 -0.49 -28.03
CA ARG A 178 -3.15 0.53 -28.64
C ARG A 178 -2.36 1.30 -27.59
N ILE A 179 -2.97 1.63 -26.46
CA ILE A 179 -2.29 2.28 -25.33
C ILE A 179 -1.26 1.32 -24.73
N LEU A 180 -1.61 0.05 -24.49
CA LEU A 180 -0.68 -1.00 -24.05
C LEU A 180 0.49 -1.19 -25.03
N ASN A 181 0.22 -1.26 -26.34
CA ASN A 181 1.27 -1.39 -27.36
C ASN A 181 2.12 -0.12 -27.53
N GLN A 182 1.63 1.07 -27.15
CA GLN A 182 2.42 2.30 -27.09
C GLN A 182 3.25 2.39 -25.81
N ILE A 183 2.75 1.81 -24.71
CA ILE A 183 3.45 1.66 -23.43
C ILE A 183 4.59 0.64 -23.56
N ASP A 184 4.40 -0.48 -24.27
CA ASP A 184 5.46 -1.45 -24.57
C ASP A 184 6.60 -0.84 -25.40
N LYS A 185 6.30 0.14 -26.26
CA LYS A 185 7.31 0.86 -27.06
C LYS A 185 8.14 1.88 -26.26
N LEU A 186 7.67 2.30 -25.08
CA LEU A 186 8.37 3.25 -24.22
C LEU A 186 9.56 2.62 -23.46
N GLY A 187 9.73 1.30 -23.57
CA GLY A 187 10.73 0.54 -22.83
C GLY A 187 10.42 0.48 -21.33
N THR A 188 10.87 -0.59 -20.67
CA THR A 188 10.59 -0.89 -19.25
C THR A 188 10.87 0.30 -18.31
N LYS A 189 11.84 1.16 -18.67
CA LYS A 189 12.24 2.36 -17.92
C LYS A 189 11.26 3.55 -18.07
N GLY A 190 10.62 3.72 -19.23
CA GLY A 190 9.64 4.79 -19.46
C GLY A 190 8.32 4.53 -18.73
N ILE A 191 7.89 3.28 -18.71
CA ILE A 191 6.69 2.81 -17.99
C ILE A 191 6.85 3.05 -16.48
N LEU A 192 8.03 2.74 -15.94
CA LEU A 192 8.39 2.99 -14.55
C LEU A 192 8.24 4.47 -14.15
N GLY A 193 8.75 5.39 -14.96
CA GLY A 193 8.66 6.83 -14.69
C GLY A 193 7.21 7.31 -14.60
N VAL A 194 6.36 6.88 -15.54
CA VAL A 194 4.94 7.26 -15.56
C VAL A 194 4.19 6.70 -14.35
N ILE A 195 4.43 5.44 -13.98
CA ILE A 195 3.79 4.81 -12.82
C ILE A 195 4.17 5.53 -11.53
N VAL A 196 5.44 5.88 -11.34
CA VAL A 196 5.90 6.62 -10.16
C VAL A 196 5.24 8.00 -10.09
N ILE A 197 5.13 8.71 -11.21
CA ILE A 197 4.47 10.04 -11.27
C ILE A 197 2.99 9.93 -10.88
N ILE A 198 2.27 8.94 -11.44
CA ILE A 198 0.87 8.69 -11.08
C ILE A 198 0.75 8.43 -9.57
N TRP A 199 1.66 7.64 -9.02
CA TRP A 199 1.65 7.29 -7.61
C TRP A 199 1.92 8.47 -6.67
N VAL A 200 2.84 9.35 -7.04
CA VAL A 200 3.08 10.60 -6.31
C VAL A 200 1.82 11.47 -6.33
N ILE A 201 1.16 11.61 -7.49
CA ILE A 201 -0.08 12.39 -7.62
C ILE A 201 -1.19 11.79 -6.74
N VAL A 202 -1.42 10.48 -6.80
CA VAL A 202 -2.42 9.78 -5.98
C VAL A 202 -2.13 9.93 -4.49
N GLY A 203 -0.86 9.79 -4.08
CA GLY A 203 -0.43 9.97 -2.70
C GLY A 203 -0.68 11.39 -2.18
N VAL A 204 -0.37 12.41 -3.00
CA VAL A 204 -0.60 13.82 -2.66
C VAL A 204 -2.10 14.13 -2.55
N ILE A 205 -2.91 13.67 -3.51
CA ILE A 205 -4.37 13.85 -3.46
C ILE A 205 -4.95 13.18 -2.21
N SER A 206 -4.53 11.94 -1.93
CA SER A 206 -4.93 11.21 -0.73
C SER A 206 -4.57 11.96 0.55
N MET A 207 -3.36 12.51 0.64
CA MET A 207 -2.92 13.31 1.79
C MET A 207 -3.76 14.58 1.95
N ILE A 208 -4.08 15.29 0.86
CA ILE A 208 -4.94 16.50 0.90
C ILE A 208 -6.34 16.14 1.41
N ILE A 209 -6.92 15.03 0.95
CA ILE A 209 -8.22 14.55 1.43
C ILE A 209 -8.15 14.24 2.92
N SER A 210 -7.14 13.50 3.36
CA SER A 210 -6.91 13.16 4.78
C SER A 210 -6.75 14.40 5.67
N MET A 211 -6.02 15.41 5.21
CA MET A 211 -5.89 16.68 5.94
C MET A 211 -7.24 17.40 6.09
N ARG A 212 -8.01 17.50 5.00
CA ARG A 212 -9.35 18.14 5.04
C ARG A 212 -10.34 17.39 5.92
N VAL A 213 -10.27 16.06 5.93
CA VAL A 213 -11.10 15.21 6.80
C VAL A 213 -10.76 15.47 8.27
N MET A 214 -9.48 15.51 8.63
CA MET A 214 -9.04 15.75 10.00
C MET A 214 -9.31 17.18 10.48
N GLU A 215 -9.22 18.19 9.61
CA GLU A 215 -9.58 19.57 9.96
C GLU A 215 -11.05 19.70 10.36
N LYS A 216 -11.95 18.98 9.68
CA LYS A 216 -13.40 19.01 9.94
C LYS A 216 -13.85 18.14 11.11
N ARG A 217 -12.93 17.37 11.72
CA ARG A 217 -13.25 16.52 12.87
C ARG A 217 -13.22 17.37 14.15
N GLU A 218 -14.39 17.58 14.73
CA GLU A 218 -14.54 18.13 16.07
C GLU A 218 -14.27 17.00 17.08
N PHE A 219 -13.45 17.29 18.10
CA PHE A 219 -13.12 16.40 19.22
C PHE A 219 -13.72 17.00 20.49
#